data_AF-A0A2V6EP78-F1
#
_entry.id   AF-A0A2V6EP78-F1
#
_cell.length_a   1.000
_cell.length_b   1.000
_cell.length_c   1.000
_cell.angle_alpha   90.00
_cell.angle_beta   90.00
_cell.angle_gamma   90.00
#
_symmetry.space_group_name_H-M   'P 1'
#
loop_
_entity.id
_entity.type
_entity.pdbx_description
1 polymer ?
#
loop_
_entity_poly.entity_id
_entity_poly.type
_entity_poly.pdbx_seq_one_letter_code
_entity_poly.pdbx_strand_id
1 'polypeptide(L)' 'WSELSVSPVDWFRFGLVGQRTRAYQAGVDIQRGLLVGFSYKKIDFTTYAFNLDQGKPTWVFAVGVSF' A
#
# COMPACT_ATOMS: atom_id res chain seq x y z
N TRP A 1 8.61 6.92 -2.39
CA TRP A 1 7.75 5.72 -2.42
C TRP A 1 7.33 5.50 -3.86
N SER A 2 7.30 4.25 -4.32
CA SER A 2 6.82 3.90 -5.66
C SER A 2 5.56 3.06 -5.49
N GLU A 3 4.42 3.60 -5.91
CA GLU A 3 3.12 2.96 -5.76
C GLU A 3 2.54 2.74 -7.17
N LEU A 4 2.16 1.51 -7.48
CA LEU A 4 1.49 1.17 -8.72
C LEU A 4 0.12 0.63 -8.34
N SER A 5 -0.93 1.41 -8.58
CA SER A 5 -2.30 1.03 -8.29
C SER A 5 -3.16 1.07 -9.56
N VAL A 6 -4.13 0.17 -9.60
CA VAL A 6 -5.14 0.06 -10.64
C VAL A 6 -6.50 0.11 -9.96
N SER A 7 -7.36 0.96 -10.48
CA SER A 7 -8.75 1.12 -10.02
C SER A 7 -9.67 0.60 -11.11
N PRO A 8 -10.04 -0.70 -11.11
CA PRO A 8 -10.95 -1.23 -12.11
C PRO A 8 -12.37 -0.63 -11.99
N VAL A 9 -12.75 -0.15 -10.81
CA VAL A 9 -14.05 0.46 -10.51
C VAL A 9 -13.87 1.63 -9.54
N ASP A 10 -14.77 2.61 -9.55
CA ASP A 10 -14.66 3.82 -8.72
C ASP A 10 -14.60 3.54 -7.22
N TRP A 11 -15.15 2.41 -6.77
CA TRP A 11 -15.21 2.03 -5.36
C TRP A 11 -14.09 1.07 -4.92
N PHE A 12 -13.24 0.58 -5.84
CA PHE A 12 -12.19 -0.38 -5.52
C PHE A 12 -10.92 -0.09 -6.31
N ARG A 13 -9.82 0.01 -5.57
CA ARG A 13 -8.47 0.13 -6.10
C ARG A 13 -7.57 -0.90 -5.45
N PHE A 14 -6.63 -1.45 -6.20
CA PHE A 14 -5.63 -2.34 -5.64
C PHE A 14 -4.31 -2.12 -6.34
N GLY A 15 -3.22 -2.50 -5.71
CA GLY A 15 -1.91 -2.17 -6.24
C GLY A 15 -0.77 -2.80 -5.47
N LEU A 16 0.41 -2.55 -6.00
CA LEU A 16 1.67 -2.87 -5.37
C LEU A 16 2.29 -1.58 -4.87
N VAL A 17 2.81 -1.63 -3.66
CA VAL A 17 3.53 -0.52 -3.06
C VAL A 17 4.95 -0.96 -2.75
N GLY A 18 5.92 -0.27 -3.32
CA GLY A 18 7.33 -0.50 -3.10
C GLY A 18 7.93 0.66 -2.31
N GLN A 19 8.30 0.43 -1.07
CA GLN A 19 9.21 1.33 -0.39
C GLN A 19 10.65 0.94 -0.77
N ARG A 20 11.25 1.72 -1.68
CA ARG A 20 12.69 1.63 -1.94
C ARG A 20 13.42 2.39 -0.85
N THR A 21 13.85 1.69 0.19
CA THR A 21 14.74 2.26 1.21
C THR A 21 16.17 1.90 0.83
N ARG A 22 16.96 2.86 0.34
CA ARG A 22 18.40 2.64 0.17
C ARG A 22 19.04 2.78 1.55
N ALA A 23 19.10 1.69 2.30
CA ALA A 23 19.92 1.66 3.50
C ALA A 23 21.38 1.89 3.08
N TYR A 24 22.03 2.90 3.65
CA TYR A 24 23.43 3.19 3.37
C TYR A 24 24.24 1.92 3.72
N GLN A 25 25.00 1.40 2.76
CA GLN A 25 25.92 0.26 2.89
C GLN A 25 25.32 -1.17 2.87
N ALA A 26 24.01 -1.35 2.75
CA ALA A 26 23.38 -2.66 2.53
C ALA A 26 22.66 -2.71 1.17
N GLY A 27 22.54 -3.91 0.59
CA GLY A 27 21.87 -4.14 -0.69
C GLY A 27 20.49 -3.49 -0.76
N VAL A 28 20.02 -3.17 -1.97
CA VAL A 28 18.71 -2.54 -2.16
C VAL A 28 17.61 -3.43 -1.56
N ASP A 29 17.16 -3.10 -0.35
CA ASP A 29 16.03 -3.76 0.27
C ASP A 29 14.76 -3.19 -0.36
N ILE A 30 14.16 -3.96 -1.25
CA ILE A 30 12.89 -3.60 -1.87
C ILE A 30 11.81 -4.13 -0.94
N GLN A 31 11.32 -3.29 -0.04
CA GLN A 31 10.10 -3.62 0.72
C GLN A 31 8.91 -3.50 -0.21
N ARG A 32 8.53 -4.66 -0.77
CA ARG A 32 7.33 -4.82 -1.60
C ARG A 32 6.15 -5.09 -0.68
N GLY A 33 5.08 -4.37 -0.90
CA GLY A 33 3.81 -4.53 -0.24
C GLY A 33 2.67 -4.51 -1.25
N LEU A 34 1.50 -4.88 -0.76
CA LEU A 34 0.24 -4.78 -1.47
C LEU A 34 -0.55 -3.61 -0.88
N LEU A 35 -1.34 -2.95 -1.72
CA LEU A 35 -2.32 -1.96 -1.29
C LEU A 35 -3.68 -2.33 -1.84
N VAL A 36 -4.71 -2.15 -1.04
CA VAL A 36 -6.11 -2.34 -1.43
C VAL A 36 -6.90 -1.19 -0.83
N GLY A 37 -7.56 -0.40 -1.68
CA GLY A 37 -8.42 0.68 -1.29
C GLY A 37 -9.85 0.47 -1.74
N PHE A 38 -10.77 0.97 -0.92
CA PHE A 38 -12.20 0.99 -1.15
C PHE A 38 -12.69 2.41 -0.93
N SER A 39 -13.44 2.95 -1.88
CA SER A 39 -13.98 4.31 -1.81
C SER A 39 -15.50 4.23 -1.86
N TYR A 40 -16.18 4.71 -0.82
CA TYR A 40 -17.62 4.66 -0.72
C TYR A 40 -18.19 6.04 -0.36
N LYS A 41 -18.77 6.71 -1.36
CA LYS A 41 -19.34 8.07 -1.29
C LYS A 41 -18.33 9.12 -0.82
N LYS A 42 -18.18 9.23 0.50
CA LYS A 42 -17.35 10.22 1.20
C LYS A 42 -16.28 9.56 2.06
N ILE A 43 -16.19 8.23 2.04
CA ILE A 43 -15.30 7.46 2.91
C ILE A 43 -14.33 6.70 2.03
N ASP A 44 -13.05 6.90 2.26
CA ASP A 44 -11.96 6.21 1.58
C ASP A 44 -11.25 5.30 2.58
N PHE A 45 -11.38 4.01 2.43
CA PHE A 45 -10.70 3.02 3.25
C PHE A 45 -9.54 2.44 2.45
N THR A 46 -8.29 2.55 2.92
CA THR A 46 -7.14 1.93 2.27
C THR A 46 -6.37 1.06 3.24
N THR A 47 -6.12 -0.18 2.84
CA THR A 47 -5.32 -1.16 3.57
C THR A 47 -4.02 -1.39 2.82
N TYR A 48 -2.92 -1.43 3.56
CA TYR A 48 -1.59 -1.74 3.04
C TYR A 48 -1.03 -2.93 3.81
N ALA A 49 -0.42 -3.87 3.09
CA ALA A 49 0.26 -5.03 3.65
C ALA A 49 1.71 -5.03 3.18
N PHE A 50 2.65 -4.76 4.09
CA PHE A 50 4.08 -4.74 3.83
C PHE A 50 4.77 -5.98 4.42
N ASN A 51 5.98 -6.27 3.94
CA ASN A 51 6.87 -7.29 4.53
C ASN A 51 6.30 -8.71 4.59
N LEU A 52 5.47 -9.08 3.61
CA LEU A 52 4.93 -10.44 3.47
C LEU A 52 6.04 -11.50 3.29
N ASP A 53 7.16 -11.11 2.71
CA ASP A 53 8.30 -11.98 2.38
C ASP A 53 9.23 -12.24 3.59
N GLN A 54 9.36 -11.27 4.51
CA GLN A 54 10.30 -11.31 5.64
C GLN A 54 9.73 -11.99 6.91
N GLY A 55 8.57 -12.65 6.81
CA GLY A 55 7.93 -13.37 7.93
C GLY A 55 7.31 -12.48 9.02
N LYS A 56 7.32 -11.15 8.83
CA LYS A 56 6.70 -10.17 9.74
C LYS A 56 5.79 -9.23 8.94
N PRO A 57 4.56 -9.66 8.62
CA PRO A 57 3.65 -8.84 7.83
C PRO A 57 3.20 -7.62 8.64
N THR A 58 3.43 -6.42 8.09
CA THR A 58 2.96 -5.16 8.67
C THR A 58 1.70 -4.73 7.95
N TRP A 59 0.60 -4.60 8.69
CA TRP A 59 -0.68 -4.15 8.16
C TRP A 59 -0.91 -2.70 8.57
N VAL A 60 -1.24 -1.85 7.61
CA VAL A 60 -1.58 -0.43 7.84
C VAL A 60 -2.97 -0.20 7.29
N PHE A 61 -3.84 0.39 8.10
CA PHE A 61 -5.20 0.75 7.71
C PHE A 61 -5.33 2.26 7.76
N ALA A 62 -5.84 2.85 6.69
CA ALA A 62 -6.07 4.27 6.53
C ALA A 62 -7.56 4.49 6.21
N VAL A 63 -8.16 5.45 6.89
CA VAL A 63 -9.56 5.87 6.62
C VAL A 63 -9.55 7.37 6.40
N GLY A 64 -9.99 7.80 5.22
CA GLY A 64 -10.23 9.17 4.84
C GLY A 64 -11.74 9.45 4.82
N VAL A 65 -12.12 10.66 5.21
CA VAL A 65 -13.49 11.16 5.03
C VAL A 65 -13.42 12.49 4.28
N SER A 66 -14.12 12.59 3.16
CA SER A 66 -14.25 13.81 2.35
C SER A 66 -15.57 14.52 2.66
N PHE A 67 -15.53 15.82 2.96
CA PHE A 67 -16.69 16.62 3.35
C PHE A 67 -17.26 17.42 2.18
#